data_AF-A0A1E7QKY1-F1
#
_entry.id   AF-A0A1E7QKY1-F1
#
_cell.length_a   1.000
_cell.length_b   1.000
_cell.length_c   1.000
_cell.angle_alpha   90.00
_cell.angle_beta   90.00
_cell.angle_gamma   90.00
#
_symmetry.space_group_name_H-M   'P 1'
#
loop_
_entity.id
_entity.type
_entity.pdbx_description
1 polymer ?
#
loop_
_entity_poly.entity_id
_entity_poly.type
_entity_poly.pdbx_seq_one_letter_code
_entity_poly.pdbx_strand_id
1 'polypeptide(L)'
;MTHDPKCIKILLDYGANVNAEVITSYDYDNSKSKKMSSLHLAIGQHYEVDLPNYYSEVVYILLKAGANPLCSDNNSITALQRARDLVEELINQVTMVPLLENAE
;
A
#
# COMPACT_ATOMS: atom_id res chain seq x y z
N MET A 1 -5.44 -9.43 -0.18
CA MET A 1 -4.39 -9.78 -1.17
C MET A 1 -3.29 -10.45 -0.37
N THR A 2 -2.88 -11.67 -0.71
CA THR A 2 -1.80 -12.33 0.04
C THR A 2 -0.54 -11.52 -0.17
N HIS A 3 0.11 -11.08 0.91
CA HIS A 3 1.33 -10.27 0.77
C HIS A 3 2.56 -11.10 0.42
N ASP A 4 2.47 -12.44 0.38
CA ASP A 4 3.60 -13.33 0.15
C ASP A 4 4.20 -13.10 -1.26
N PRO A 5 5.46 -12.65 -1.36
CA PRO A 5 6.17 -12.45 -2.62
C PRO A 5 6.12 -13.68 -3.54
N LYS A 6 6.15 -14.89 -2.97
CA LYS A 6 6.11 -16.14 -3.75
C LYS A 6 4.76 -16.34 -4.42
N CYS A 7 3.66 -16.12 -3.69
CA CYS A 7 2.31 -16.21 -4.26
C CYS A 7 2.12 -15.18 -5.37
N ILE A 8 2.58 -13.94 -5.15
CA ILE A 8 2.49 -12.87 -6.15
C ILE A 8 3.26 -13.27 -7.41
N LYS A 9 4.49 -13.78 -7.26
CA LYS A 9 5.30 -14.23 -8.40
C LYS A 9 4.60 -15.33 -9.20
N ILE A 10 4.04 -16.34 -8.55
CA ILE A 10 3.30 -17.42 -9.23
C ILE A 10 2.13 -16.85 -10.03
N LEU A 11 1.34 -15.94 -9.45
CA LEU A 11 0.20 -15.35 -10.16
C LEU A 11 0.65 -14.57 -11.41
N LEU A 12 1.75 -13.82 -11.31
CA LEU A 12 2.32 -13.09 -12.44
C LEU A 12 2.89 -14.03 -13.50
N ASP A 13 3.56 -15.11 -13.11
CA ASP A 13 4.07 -16.15 -14.02
C ASP A 13 2.93 -16.82 -14.81
N TYR A 14 1.73 -16.90 -14.24
CA TYR A 14 0.52 -17.41 -14.90
C TYR A 14 -0.27 -16.34 -15.69
N GLY A 15 0.29 -15.14 -15.87
CA GLY A 15 -0.27 -14.09 -16.71
C GLY A 15 -1.30 -13.19 -16.02
N ALA A 16 -1.30 -13.11 -14.69
CA ALA A 16 -2.11 -12.12 -13.98
C ALA A 16 -1.78 -10.70 -14.47
N ASN A 17 -2.83 -9.91 -14.73
CA ASN A 17 -2.65 -8.51 -15.15
C ASN A 17 -2.16 -7.66 -13.98
N VAL A 18 -0.88 -7.32 -13.97
CA VAL A 18 -0.21 -6.50 -12.94
C VAL A 18 -0.76 -5.07 -12.84
N ASN A 19 -1.43 -4.59 -13.90
CA ASN A 19 -2.02 -3.25 -13.99
C ASN A 19 -3.55 -3.26 -13.83
N ALA A 20 -4.13 -4.37 -13.36
CA ALA A 20 -5.56 -4.43 -13.09
C ALA A 20 -5.96 -3.38 -12.05
N GLU A 21 -7.02 -2.63 -12.35
CA GLU A 21 -7.65 -1.75 -11.36
C GLU A 21 -8.47 -2.60 -10.40
N VAL A 22 -8.17 -2.47 -9.11
CA VAL A 22 -8.93 -3.09 -8.03
C VAL A 22 -9.87 -2.04 -7.46
N ILE A 23 -11.17 -2.35 -7.45
CA ILE A 23 -12.17 -1.53 -6.78
C ILE A 23 -12.32 -2.09 -5.36
N THR A 24 -11.78 -1.38 -4.37
CA THR A 24 -11.98 -1.72 -2.96
C THR A 24 -13.13 -0.89 -2.41
N SER A 25 -14.16 -1.56 -1.86
CA SER A 25 -15.19 -0.92 -1.03
C SER A 25 -14.69 -0.89 0.41
N TYR A 26 -14.48 0.30 0.98
CA TYR A 26 -14.14 0.46 2.39
C TYR A 26 -15.35 0.75 3.28
N ASP A 27 -16.49 1.15 2.70
CA ASP A 27 -17.70 1.51 3.44
C ASP A 27 -18.83 0.51 3.21
N TYR A 28 -19.50 0.11 4.29
CA TYR A 28 -20.73 -0.69 4.32
C TYR A 28 -21.88 -0.04 3.51
N ASP A 29 -21.75 1.26 3.21
CA ASP A 29 -22.75 2.07 2.52
C ASP A 29 -22.41 2.39 1.04
N ASN A 30 -21.40 1.73 0.46
CA ASN A 30 -21.02 1.85 -0.97
C ASN A 30 -20.72 3.28 -1.50
N SER A 31 -20.66 4.29 -0.63
CA SER A 31 -20.60 5.70 -1.05
C SER A 31 -19.21 6.16 -1.50
N LYS A 32 -18.14 5.41 -1.20
CA LYS A 32 -16.77 5.68 -1.66
C LYS A 32 -16.02 4.41 -2.03
N SER A 33 -16.12 4.02 -3.30
CA SER A 33 -15.21 3.04 -3.87
C SER A 33 -13.84 3.66 -4.16
N LYS A 34 -12.77 3.03 -3.69
CA LYS A 34 -11.40 3.40 -4.07
C LYS A 34 -10.95 2.48 -5.20
N LYS A 35 -10.72 3.04 -6.39
CA LYS A 35 -9.91 2.36 -7.41
C LYS A 35 -8.46 2.43 -7.01
N MET A 36 -7.78 1.30 -7.02
CA MET A 36 -6.36 1.19 -6.66
C MET A 36 -5.67 0.26 -7.64
N SER A 37 -4.40 0.52 -7.92
CA SER A 37 -3.52 -0.46 -8.60
C SER A 37 -2.87 -1.39 -7.59
N SER A 38 -2.27 -2.49 -8.07
CA SER A 38 -1.47 -3.40 -7.23
C SER A 38 -0.36 -2.69 -6.47
N LEU A 39 0.26 -1.64 -7.05
CA LEU A 39 1.27 -0.82 -6.36
C LEU A 39 0.69 -0.01 -5.20
N HIS A 40 -0.53 0.51 -5.32
CA HIS A 40 -1.17 1.21 -4.20
C HIS A 40 -1.46 0.26 -3.03
N LEU A 41 -1.91 -0.96 -3.33
CA LEU A 41 -2.21 -1.97 -2.32
C LEU A 41 -0.95 -2.48 -1.62
N ALA A 42 0.18 -2.55 -2.32
CA ALA A 42 1.47 -2.95 -1.75
C ALA A 42 1.99 -1.96 -0.69
N ILE A 43 1.61 -0.68 -0.78
CA ILE A 43 2.02 0.37 0.15
C ILE A 43 1.03 0.54 1.32
N GLY A 44 -0.26 0.27 1.12
CA GLY A 44 -1.32 0.66 2.07
C GLY A 44 -1.63 -0.29 3.23
N GLN A 45 -0.87 -1.38 3.45
CA GLN A 45 -1.22 -2.40 4.45
C GLN A 45 -0.12 -2.61 5.50
N HIS A 46 0.13 -1.60 6.35
CA HIS A 46 1.06 -1.66 7.48
C HIS A 46 0.36 -2.07 8.79
N TYR A 47 -0.28 -3.24 8.81
CA TYR A 47 -0.93 -3.73 10.05
C TYR A 47 -0.05 -4.65 10.90
N GLU A 48 1.12 -5.07 10.42
CA GLU A 48 2.03 -5.93 11.19
C GLU A 48 3.47 -5.39 11.16
N VAL A 49 4.01 -5.17 12.35
CA VAL A 49 5.10 -4.20 12.62
C VAL A 49 6.52 -4.77 12.40
N ASP A 50 6.69 -6.04 12.02
CA ASP A 50 7.99 -6.70 12.16
C ASP A 50 8.79 -7.02 10.88
N LEU A 51 8.39 -6.55 9.69
CA LEU A 51 9.13 -6.88 8.45
C LEU A 51 9.34 -5.66 7.52
N PRO A 52 10.31 -4.77 7.83
CA PRO A 52 10.63 -3.60 6.99
C PRO A 52 11.06 -3.97 5.54
N ASN A 53 11.48 -5.20 5.29
CA ASN A 53 11.95 -5.66 3.98
C ASN A 53 10.89 -6.36 3.12
N TYR A 54 9.72 -6.66 3.67
CA TYR A 54 8.74 -7.48 2.99
C TYR A 54 7.93 -6.69 1.96
N TYR A 55 7.51 -5.47 2.32
CA TYR A 55 6.81 -4.57 1.42
C TYR A 55 7.68 -4.10 0.25
N SER A 56 8.99 -3.90 0.50
CA SER A 56 9.94 -3.52 -0.55
C SER A 56 10.13 -4.63 -1.58
N GLU A 57 10.12 -5.90 -1.16
CA GLU A 57 10.17 -7.05 -2.08
C GLU A 57 8.91 -7.15 -2.96
N VAL A 58 7.72 -6.98 -2.39
CA VAL A 58 6.47 -6.99 -3.15
C VAL A 58 6.46 -5.87 -4.20
N VAL A 59 6.82 -4.64 -3.79
CA VAL A 59 6.91 -3.51 -4.72
C VAL A 59 7.92 -3.80 -5.84
N TYR A 60 9.08 -4.37 -5.50
CA TYR A 60 10.09 -4.74 -6.49
C TYR A 60 9.57 -5.75 -7.52
N ILE A 61 8.90 -6.83 -7.06
CA ILE A 61 8.34 -7.85 -7.96
C ILE A 61 7.30 -7.25 -8.90
N LEU A 62 6.39 -6.42 -8.39
CA LEU A 62 5.35 -5.78 -9.20
C LEU A 62 5.96 -4.86 -10.26
N LEU A 63 6.95 -4.04 -9.89
CA LEU A 63 7.65 -3.17 -10.86
C LEU A 63 8.39 -3.99 -11.92
N LYS A 64 9.06 -5.10 -11.53
CA LYS A 64 9.75 -5.99 -12.47
C LYS A 64 8.79 -6.68 -13.43
N ALA A 65 7.55 -6.94 -13.01
CA ALA A 65 6.49 -7.47 -13.85
C ALA A 65 5.80 -6.41 -14.74
N GLY A 66 6.21 -5.14 -14.68
CA GLY A 66 5.67 -4.07 -15.53
C GLY A 66 4.47 -3.34 -14.92
N ALA A 67 4.33 -3.34 -13.59
CA ALA A 67 3.40 -2.45 -12.92
C ALA A 67 3.71 -0.99 -13.27
N ASN A 68 2.70 -0.23 -13.66
CA ASN A 68 2.83 1.19 -14.00
C ASN A 68 2.88 2.04 -12.71
N PRO A 69 4.04 2.66 -12.38
CA PRO A 69 4.17 3.47 -11.17
C PRO A 69 3.42 4.80 -11.24
N LEU A 70 2.98 5.21 -12.44
CA LEU A 70 2.27 6.47 -12.69
C LEU A 70 0.75 6.32 -12.60
N CYS A 71 0.24 5.10 -12.43
CA CYS A 71 -1.18 4.90 -12.16
C CYS A 71 -1.57 5.67 -10.90
N SER A 72 -2.65 6.44 -10.98
CA SER A 72 -3.26 7.11 -9.85
C SER A 72 -4.54 6.41 -9.42
N ASP A 73 -4.88 6.51 -8.14
CA ASP A 73 -6.20 6.14 -7.63
C ASP A 73 -7.27 7.19 -8.00
N ASN A 74 -8.51 6.97 -7.52
CA ASN A 74 -9.63 7.91 -7.73
C ASN A 74 -9.41 9.31 -7.15
N ASN A 75 -8.43 9.49 -6.26
CA ASN A 75 -8.05 10.79 -5.69
C ASN A 75 -6.88 11.43 -6.45
N SER A 76 -6.52 10.89 -7.62
CA SER A 76 -5.33 11.31 -8.38
C SER A 76 -4.01 11.13 -7.61
N ILE A 77 -3.99 10.24 -6.62
CA ILE A 77 -2.80 9.91 -5.83
C ILE A 77 -2.12 8.71 -6.46
N THR A 78 -0.81 8.81 -6.72
CA THR A 78 0.05 7.73 -7.18
C THR A 78 0.54 6.86 -6.02
N ALA A 79 1.08 5.67 -6.32
CA ALA A 79 1.66 4.80 -5.30
C ALA A 79 2.80 5.47 -4.52
N LEU A 80 3.61 6.30 -5.19
CA LEU A 80 4.69 7.04 -4.54
C LEU A 80 4.17 8.11 -3.58
N GLN A 81 3.14 8.87 -3.99
CA GLN A 81 2.51 9.87 -3.12
C GLN A 81 1.88 9.21 -1.89
N ARG A 82 1.21 8.06 -2.06
CA ARG A 82 0.68 7.29 -0.93
C ARG A 82 1.77 6.81 0.03
N ALA A 83 2.95 6.43 -0.47
CA ALA A 83 4.08 6.04 0.38
C ALA A 83 4.57 7.20 1.25
N ARG A 84 4.62 8.41 0.69
CA ARG A 84 4.95 9.64 1.44
C ARG A 84 3.91 9.91 2.53
N ASP A 85 2.62 9.92 2.18
CA ASP A 85 1.55 10.25 3.12
C ASP A 85 1.53 9.28 4.31
N LEU A 86 1.84 8.01 4.07
CA LEU A 86 1.98 7.02 5.13
C LEU A 86 3.16 7.30 6.07
N VAL A 87 4.32 7.72 5.52
CA VAL A 87 5.47 8.12 6.35
C VAL A 87 5.10 9.30 7.24
N GLU A 88 4.38 10.28 6.73
CA GLU A 88 3.87 11.42 7.52
C GLU A 88 2.89 10.96 8.62
N GLU A 89 1.97 10.04 8.31
CA GLU A 89 1.05 9.46 9.28
C GLU A 89 1.78 8.71 10.41
N LEU A 90 2.75 7.85 10.06
CA LEU A 90 3.56 7.12 11.02
C LEU A 90 4.41 8.04 11.90
N ILE A 91 5.04 9.07 11.31
CA ILE A 91 5.79 10.07 12.07
C ILE A 91 4.86 10.75 13.08
N ASN A 92 3.67 11.19 12.64
CA ASN A 92 2.70 11.84 13.53
C ASN A 92 2.23 10.93 14.67
N GLN A 93 2.05 9.63 14.42
CA GLN A 93 1.70 8.65 15.47
C GLN A 93 2.84 8.45 16.49
N VAL A 94 4.10 8.46 16.04
CA VAL A 94 5.27 8.28 16.92
C VAL A 94 5.60 9.56 17.70
N THR A 95 5.46 10.74 17.10
CA THR A 95 5.80 12.03 17.76
C THR A 95 4.77 12.51 18.77
N MET A 96 3.56 11.93 18.80
CA MET A 96 2.52 12.26 19.79
C MET A 96 2.72 11.56 21.15
N VAL A 97 3.80 10.79 21.36
CA VAL A 97 3.95 9.92 22.54
C VAL A 97 4.66 10.56 23.76
N PRO A 98 5.52 11.60 23.71
CA PRO A 98 6.01 12.21 24.96
C PRO A 98 5.73 13.72 25.06
N LEU A 99 4.48 14.11 25.32
CA LEU A 99 4.16 15.39 25.99
C LEU A 99 3.23 15.25 27.19
N LEU A 100 2.79 14.03 27.53
CA LEU A 100 1.91 13.77 28.68
C LEU A 100 2.61 13.17 29.91
N GLU A 101 3.90 12.85 29.86
CA GLU A 101 4.64 12.28 31.01
C GLU A 101 5.37 13.31 31.89
N ASN A 102 5.33 14.61 31.58
CA ASN A 102 6.03 15.65 32.34
C ASN A 102 5.09 16.71 32.95
N ALA A 103 3.96 16.28 33.49
CA ALA A 103 3.17 17.09 34.42
C ALA A 103 3.33 16.50 35.84
N GLU A 104 4.49 16.76 36.44
CA GLU A 104 4.66 16.70 37.91
C GLU A 104 4.07 17.96 38.56
#